data_AF-A0A1L5KUA6-F1
#
_entry.id   AF-A0A1L5KUA6-F1
#
_cell.length_a   1.000
_cell.length_b   1.000
_cell.length_c   1.000
_cell.angle_alpha   90.00
_cell.angle_beta   90.00
_cell.angle_gamma   90.00
#
_symmetry.space_group_name_H-M   'P 1'
#
loop_
_entity.id
_entity.type
_entity.pdbx_description
1 polymer ?
#
loop_
_entity_poly.entity_id
_entity_poly.type
_entity_poly.pdbx_seq_one_letter_code
_entity_poly.pdbx_strand_id
1 'polypeptide(L)' 'MTREICPAGIDEKQESRLEAAALTVHRILELGYYSRVDFLMDGDGAIYCLEANTLPGMTPFSLLPQEA' A
#
# COMPACT_ATOMS: atom_id res chain seq x y z
N MET A 1 9.10 19.40 -2.85
CA MET A 1 9.50 18.04 -2.41
C MET A 1 8.28 17.37 -1.83
N THR A 2 8.04 16.12 -2.21
CA THR A 2 6.98 15.28 -1.61
C THR A 2 7.49 14.74 -0.28
N ARG A 3 6.61 14.62 0.72
CA ARG A 3 6.93 14.01 2.02
C ARG A 3 6.10 12.74 2.18
N GLU A 4 6.79 11.62 2.35
CA GLU A 4 6.21 10.33 2.69
C GLU A 4 6.09 10.24 4.21
N ILE A 5 4.97 9.72 4.71
CA ILE A 5 4.68 9.65 6.14
C ILE A 5 4.33 8.19 6.45
N CYS A 6 5.21 7.52 7.17
CA CYS A 6 5.02 6.18 7.70
C CYS A 6 5.19 6.21 9.22
N PRO A 7 4.24 5.67 10.01
CA PRO A 7 2.94 5.15 9.57
C PRO A 7 1.99 6.26 9.11
N ALA A 8 0.98 5.88 8.32
CA ALA A 8 -0.04 6.83 7.84
C ALA A 8 -0.90 7.36 8.99
N GLY A 9 -1.31 8.63 8.93
CA GLY A 9 -2.18 9.27 9.93
C GLY A 9 -3.66 8.89 9.78
N ILE A 10 -3.95 7.59 9.67
CA ILE A 10 -5.30 7.02 9.52
C ILE A 10 -5.69 6.24 10.79
N ASP A 11 -6.99 5.97 10.96
CA ASP A 11 -7.46 5.16 12.09
C ASP A 11 -7.22 3.65 11.88
N GLU A 12 -7.25 2.88 12.97
CA GLU A 12 -7.00 1.43 12.95
C GLU A 12 -7.97 0.66 12.03
N LYS A 13 -9.20 1.16 11.86
CA LYS A 13 -10.21 0.51 11.01
C LYS A 13 -9.90 0.74 9.53
N GLN A 14 -9.44 1.93 9.18
CA GLN A 14 -8.96 2.27 7.84
C GLN A 14 -7.70 1.47 7.49
N GLU A 15 -6.75 1.37 8.43
CA GLU A 15 -5.54 0.58 8.29
C GLU A 15 -5.85 -0.89 8.05
N SER A 16 -6.63 -1.52 8.94
CA SER A 16 -7.05 -2.92 8.81
C SER A 16 -7.72 -3.21 7.46
N ARG A 17 -8.51 -2.24 6.94
CA ARG A 17 -9.19 -2.40 5.65
C ARG A 17 -8.22 -2.29 4.47
N LEU A 18 -7.24 -1.40 4.53
CA LEU A 18 -6.19 -1.28 3.52
C LEU A 18 -5.30 -2.52 3.50
N GLU A 19 -4.90 -3.05 4.65
CA GLU A 19 -4.14 -4.30 4.75
C GLU A 19 -4.88 -5.48 4.12
N ALA A 20 -6.16 -5.67 4.48
CA ALA A 20 -6.98 -6.72 3.92
C ALA A 20 -7.15 -6.57 2.40
N ALA A 21 -7.32 -5.34 1.91
CA ALA A 21 -7.40 -5.06 0.48
C ALA A 21 -6.09 -5.35 -0.24
N ALA A 22 -4.95 -4.94 0.32
CA ALA A 22 -3.61 -5.20 -0.24
C ALA A 22 -3.35 -6.71 -0.37
N LEU A 23 -3.65 -7.49 0.68
CA LEU A 23 -3.54 -8.95 0.67
C LEU A 23 -4.49 -9.58 -0.36
N THR A 24 -5.69 -9.04 -0.51
CA THR A 24 -6.66 -9.52 -1.51
C THR A 24 -6.15 -9.30 -2.92
N VAL A 25 -5.67 -8.09 -3.23
CA VAL A 25 -5.08 -7.75 -4.53
C VAL A 25 -3.88 -8.64 -4.84
N HIS A 26 -2.95 -8.79 -3.89
CA HIS A 26 -1.78 -9.64 -4.05
C HIS A 26 -2.15 -11.09 -4.41
N ARG A 27 -3.17 -11.66 -3.73
CA ARG A 27 -3.63 -13.03 -3.98
C ARG A 27 -4.38 -13.19 -5.30
N ILE A 28 -5.29 -12.27 -5.62
CA ILE A 28 -6.11 -12.35 -6.85
C ILE A 28 -5.24 -12.21 -8.10
N LEU A 29 -4.18 -11.41 -8.02
CA LEU A 29 -3.23 -11.22 -9.12
C LEU A 29 -2.13 -12.29 -9.15
N GLU A 30 -2.17 -13.28 -8.25
CA GLU A 30 -1.18 -14.37 -8.14
C GLU A 30 0.27 -13.85 -8.05
N LEU A 31 0.47 -12.77 -7.30
CA LEU A 31 1.80 -12.18 -7.10
C LEU A 31 2.65 -13.09 -6.20
N GLY A 32 3.95 -13.11 -6.46
CA GLY A 32 4.89 -14.03 -5.80
C GLY A 32 5.30 -13.58 -4.40
N TYR A 33 6.58 -13.26 -4.23
CA TYR A 33 7.17 -13.08 -2.90
C TYR A 33 6.74 -11.80 -2.18
N TYR A 34 6.64 -10.69 -2.91
CA TYR A 34 6.27 -9.40 -2.35
C TYR A 34 5.67 -8.51 -3.44
N SER A 35 4.89 -7.53 -3.00
CA SER A 35 4.36 -6.49 -3.87
C SER A 35 4.04 -5.24 -3.05
N ARG A 36 4.14 -4.07 -3.67
CA ARG A 36 3.57 -2.84 -3.12
C ARG A 36 2.24 -2.55 -3.82
N VAL A 37 1.16 -2.37 -3.05
CA VAL A 37 -0.15 -2.04 -3.60
C VAL A 37 -0.49 -0.62 -3.20
N ASP A 38 -0.71 0.24 -4.20
CA ASP A 38 -0.95 1.65 -3.99
C ASP A 38 -2.47 1.91 -4.06
N PHE A 39 -2.98 2.60 -3.04
CA PHE A 39 -4.40 2.93 -2.91
C PHE A 39 -4.63 4.42 -2.87
N LEU A 40 -5.76 4.86 -3.39
CA LEU A 40 -6.35 6.17 -3.10
C LEU A 40 -7.50 5.99 -2.11
N MET A 41 -7.57 6.85 -1.09
CA MET A 41 -8.70 6.91 -0.17
C MET A 41 -9.37 8.27 -0.28
N ASP A 42 -10.69 8.31 -0.46
CA ASP A 42 -11.46 9.55 -0.48
C ASP A 42 -11.89 10.01 0.93
N GLY A 43 -12.56 11.16 1.02
CA GLY A 43 -12.98 11.77 2.29
C GLY A 43 -14.06 10.99 3.05
N ASP A 44 -14.84 10.16 2.34
CA ASP A 44 -15.81 9.25 2.95
C ASP A 44 -15.17 7.90 3.34
N GLY A 45 -13.87 7.78 3.07
CA GLY A 45 -13.08 6.63 3.36
C GLY A 45 -13.42 5.47 2.44
N ALA A 46 -13.78 5.65 1.17
CA ALA A 46 -13.75 4.58 0.17
C ALA A 46 -12.31 4.40 -0.35
N ILE A 47 -11.90 3.16 -0.65
CA ILE A 47 -10.56 2.86 -1.18
C ILE A 47 -10.62 2.39 -2.63
N TYR A 48 -9.67 2.85 -3.43
CA TYR A 48 -9.51 2.53 -4.84
C TYR A 48 -8.09 2.00 -5.06
N CYS A 49 -7.98 0.76 -5.55
CA CYS A 49 -6.69 0.19 -5.92
C CYS A 49 -6.20 0.86 -7.21
N LEU A 50 -4.99 1.44 -7.19
CA LEU A 50 -4.41 2.13 -8.34
C LEU A 50 -3.47 1.20 -9.10
N GLU A 51 -2.48 0.64 -8.39
CA GLU A 51 -1.46 -0.22 -8.97
C GLU A 51 -0.97 -1.28 -7.98
N ALA A 52 -0.52 -2.41 -8.52
CA ALA A 52 0.19 -3.44 -7.79
C ALA A 52 1.58 -3.64 -8.42
N ASN A 53 2.61 -3.21 -7.71
CA ASN A 53 4.00 -3.29 -8.15
C ASN A 53 4.64 -4.59 -7.67
N THR A 54 5.08 -5.44 -8.61
CA THR A 54 5.72 -6.73 -8.31
C THR A 54 7.22 -6.64 -8.07
N LEU A 55 7.83 -5.51 -8.45
CA LEU A 55 9.24 -5.17 -8.19
C LEU A 55 9.34 -3.70 -7.77
N PRO A 56 8.82 -3.33 -6.59
CA PRO A 56 9.00 -1.99 -6.06
C PRO A 56 10.49 -1.67 -5.91
N GLY A 57 10.83 -0.38 -6.00
CA GLY A 57 12.19 0.10 -5.77
C GLY A 57 12.73 -0.34 -4.41
N MET A 58 14.03 -0.60 -4.34
CA MET A 58 14.73 -1.11 -3.15
C MET A 58 15.82 -0.14 -2.65
N THR A 59 15.81 1.11 -3.10
CA THR A 59 16.75 2.12 -2.61
C THR A 59 16.29 2.65 -1.24
N PRO A 60 17.16 3.31 -0.44
CA PRO A 60 16.76 3.86 0.86
C PRO A 60 15.59 4.86 0.82
N PHE A 61 15.35 5.48 -0.35
CA PHE A 61 14.24 6.39 -0.58
C PHE A 61 13.01 5.71 -1.21
N SER A 62 13.05 4.38 -1.37
CA SER A 62 11.91 3.64 -1.89
C SER A 62 10.93 3.33 -0.77
N LEU A 63 9.64 3.21 -1.12
CA LEU A 63 8.59 2.93 -0.15
C LEU A 63 8.78 1.56 0.52
N LEU A 64 9.04 0.49 -0.23
CA LEU A 64 9.12 -0.85 0.39
C LEU A 64 10.18 -0.93 1.51
N PRO A 65 11.42 -0.43 1.35
CA PRO A 65 12.39 -0.35 2.46
C PRO A 65 11.99 0.57 3.63
N GLN A 66 11.12 1.56 3.43
CA GLN A 66 10.63 2.45 4.49
C GLN A 66 9.43 1.85 5.25
N GLU A 67 8.62 1.03 4.58
CA GLU A 67 7.44 0.34 5.13
C GLU A 67 7.78 -1.04 5.74
N ALA A 68 9.05 -1.46 5.74
CA ALA A 68 9.53 -2.78 6.20
C ALA A 68 9.96 -2.80 7.67
#